data_AF-A0A936Y616-F1
#
_entry.id   AF-A0A936Y616-F1
#
_cell.length_a   1.000
_cell.length_b   1.000
_cell.length_c   1.000
_cell.angle_alpha   90.00
_cell.angle_beta   90.00
_cell.angle_gamma   90.00
#
_symmetry.space_group_name_H-M   'P 1'
#
loop_
_entity.id
_entity.type
_entity.pdbx_description
1 polymer ?
#
loop_
_entity_poly.entity_id
_entity_poly.type
_entity_poly.pdbx_seq_one_letter_code
_entity_poly.pdbx_strand_id
1 'polypeptide(L)'
;MIHFRAFILALIVGGFLTYPDIVAIGQSTISTAAIGYIFLPFGVAPAIILVLLVYYCAIFSSRKFMVGKKRIGVLYGVLSFIFILYSGFYLNKEYAKPFFDSKTVAAVIAPISHMNHTLIDQLITRYPSLPESGNQRIFILNALLERNDLNAVELDKIARIQDPSIHDKLYSRYGLLGKNRKGLSVARLVALHPNVDSSTLSFLGEMNEPYLQGSVAGNPKTPAASLEALYQKSKNNKDGYLIQWGLVHNKHTPVAILKELSLSSDRYTKRGAEETLKSVK
;
A
#
# COMPACT_ATOMS: atom_id res chain seq x y z
N MET A 1 -32.41 -8.47 27.78
CA MET A 1 -31.59 -9.64 27.40
C MET A 1 -31.29 -9.72 25.89
N ILE A 2 -32.26 -9.59 24.97
CA ILE A 2 -32.00 -9.72 23.51
C ILE A 2 -31.02 -8.67 22.97
N HIS A 3 -31.22 -7.39 23.32
CA HIS A 3 -30.35 -6.30 22.86
C HIS A 3 -28.93 -6.41 23.41
N PHE A 4 -28.79 -6.90 24.65
CA PHE A 4 -27.49 -7.17 25.24
C PHE A 4 -26.74 -8.29 24.48
N ARG A 5 -27.42 -9.39 24.15
CA ARG A 5 -26.84 -10.45 23.31
C ARG A 5 -26.48 -9.96 21.91
N ALA A 6 -27.31 -9.10 21.31
CA ALA A 6 -27.02 -8.47 20.02
C ALA A 6 -25.77 -7.58 20.09
N PHE A 7 -25.62 -6.81 21.18
CA PHE A 7 -24.44 -5.98 21.42
C PHE A 7 -23.16 -6.82 21.55
N ILE A 8 -23.20 -7.90 22.34
CA ILE A 8 -22.07 -8.82 22.46
C ILE A 8 -21.72 -9.47 21.11
N LEU A 9 -22.72 -9.88 20.32
CA LEU A 9 -22.50 -10.42 18.98
C LEU A 9 -21.83 -9.39 18.06
N ALA A 10 -22.28 -8.13 18.09
CA ALA A 10 -21.68 -7.05 17.32
C ALA A 10 -20.22 -6.79 17.73
N LEU A 11 -19.90 -6.84 19.03
CA LEU A 11 -18.53 -6.69 19.51
C LEU A 11 -17.63 -7.84 19.06
N ILE A 12 -18.10 -9.09 19.14
CA ILE A 12 -17.32 -10.27 18.72
C ILE A 12 -17.04 -10.21 17.22
N VAL A 13 -18.08 -9.98 16.40
CA VAL A 13 -17.94 -9.89 14.95
C VAL A 13 -17.07 -8.70 14.55
N GLY A 14 -17.31 -7.53 15.14
CA GLY A 14 -16.52 -6.33 14.88
C GLY A 14 -15.05 -6.52 15.25
N GLY A 15 -14.76 -7.09 16.43
CA GLY A 15 -13.39 -7.37 16.86
C GLY A 15 -12.69 -8.36 15.93
N PHE A 16 -13.37 -9.44 15.53
CA PHE A 16 -12.81 -10.42 14.60
C PHE A 16 -12.52 -9.81 13.22
N LEU A 17 -13.47 -9.04 12.67
CA LEU A 17 -13.33 -8.44 11.35
C LEU A 17 -12.31 -7.30 11.29
N THR A 18 -12.10 -6.55 12.39
CA THR A 18 -11.12 -5.45 12.45
C THR A 18 -9.72 -5.91 12.81
N TYR A 19 -9.54 -7.11 13.37
CA TYR A 19 -8.22 -7.60 13.82
C TYR A 19 -7.11 -7.49 12.76
N PRO A 20 -7.31 -7.89 11.49
CA PRO A 20 -6.28 -7.73 10.47
C PRO A 20 -5.87 -6.28 10.24
N ASP A 21 -6.83 -5.35 10.28
CA ASP A 21 -6.56 -3.92 10.09
C ASP A 21 -5.80 -3.32 11.28
N ILE A 22 -6.13 -3.74 12.51
CA ILE A 22 -5.39 -3.35 13.71
C ILE A 22 -3.92 -3.76 13.59
N VAL A 23 -3.66 -4.99 13.17
CA VAL A 23 -2.29 -5.49 12.94
C VAL A 23 -1.60 -4.70 11.84
N ALA A 24 -2.28 -4.46 10.70
CA ALA A 24 -1.71 -3.72 9.58
C ALA A 24 -1.37 -2.26 9.95
N ILE A 25 -2.25 -1.58 10.69
CA ILE A 25 -2.02 -0.22 11.19
C ILE A 25 -0.83 -0.20 12.16
N GLY A 26 -0.77 -1.16 13.09
CA GLY A 26 0.32 -1.26 14.07
C GLY A 26 1.68 -1.52 13.46
N GLN A 27 1.75 -2.18 12.29
CA GLN A 27 3.00 -2.44 11.56
C GLN A 27 3.45 -1.27 10.68
N SER A 28 2.56 -0.32 10.39
CA SER A 28 2.85 0.80 9.51
C SER A 28 3.74 1.84 10.18
N THR A 29 4.79 2.28 9.47
CA THR A 29 5.67 3.36 9.93
C THR A 29 5.24 4.73 9.39
N ILE A 30 4.02 4.83 8.85
CA ILE A 30 3.48 6.08 8.31
C ILE A 30 2.93 6.90 9.48
N SER A 31 3.31 8.17 9.59
CA SER A 31 2.88 9.05 10.68
C SER A 31 1.35 9.22 10.78
N THR A 32 0.62 9.01 9.67
CA THR A 32 -0.84 9.05 9.61
C THR A 32 -1.51 7.70 9.81
N ALA A 33 -0.77 6.61 10.02
CA ALA A 33 -1.36 5.27 10.16
C ALA A 33 -2.35 5.19 11.32
N ALA A 34 -2.07 5.85 12.44
CA ALA A 34 -2.93 5.86 13.62
C ALA A 34 -4.33 6.44 13.36
N ILE A 35 -4.49 7.30 12.34
CA ILE A 35 -5.80 7.81 11.90
C ILE A 35 -6.70 6.64 11.48
N GLY A 36 -6.12 5.55 10.97
CA GLY A 36 -6.86 4.34 10.60
C GLY A 36 -7.70 3.76 11.74
N TYR A 37 -7.25 3.85 13.00
CA TYR A 37 -8.01 3.35 14.16
C TYR A 37 -9.37 4.04 14.32
N ILE A 38 -9.47 5.31 13.93
CA ILE A 38 -10.72 6.08 13.97
C ILE A 38 -11.73 5.54 12.97
N PHE A 39 -11.26 5.05 11.82
CA PHE A 39 -12.11 4.60 10.72
C PHE A 39 -12.50 3.11 10.80
N LEU A 40 -11.85 2.32 11.67
CA LEU A 40 -12.13 0.89 11.83
C LEU A 40 -13.62 0.56 12.05
N PRO A 41 -14.34 1.23 12.98
CA PRO A 41 -15.74 0.90 13.24
C PRO A 41 -16.62 1.14 12.01
N PHE A 42 -16.30 2.15 11.20
CA PHE A 42 -17.05 2.51 10.01
C PHE A 42 -16.84 1.50 8.87
N GLY A 43 -15.63 0.96 8.74
CA GLY A 43 -15.33 -0.09 7.74
C GLY A 43 -16.10 -1.38 7.98
N VAL A 44 -16.25 -1.80 9.25
CA VAL A 44 -16.97 -3.04 9.59
C VAL A 44 -18.45 -2.86 9.87
N ALA A 45 -18.95 -1.62 9.97
CA ALA A 45 -20.34 -1.33 10.26
C ALA A 45 -21.33 -2.06 9.32
N PRO A 46 -21.14 -2.11 7.99
CA PRO A 46 -22.06 -2.84 7.12
C PRO A 46 -22.15 -4.33 7.44
N ALA A 47 -21.03 -4.98 7.75
CA ALA A 47 -21.00 -6.39 8.15
C ALA A 47 -21.75 -6.60 9.47
N ILE A 48 -21.53 -5.74 10.47
CA ILE A 48 -22.21 -5.80 11.76
C ILE A 48 -23.72 -5.62 11.58
N ILE A 49 -24.15 -4.64 10.78
CA ILE A 49 -25.57 -4.37 10.49
C ILE A 49 -26.22 -5.61 9.88
N LEU A 50 -25.58 -6.27 8.91
CA LEU A 50 -26.13 -7.47 8.29
C LEU A 50 -26.28 -8.63 9.28
N VAL A 51 -25.27 -8.87 10.12
CA VAL A 51 -25.35 -9.90 11.17
C VAL A 51 -26.46 -9.59 12.17
N LEU A 52 -26.62 -8.32 12.55
CA LEU A 52 -27.70 -7.89 13.44
C LEU A 52 -29.08 -8.07 12.78
N LEU A 53 -29.23 -7.76 11.49
CA LEU A 53 -30.47 -7.99 10.75
C LEU A 53 -30.86 -9.46 10.73
N VAL A 54 -29.91 -10.36 10.47
CA VAL A 54 -30.11 -11.82 10.59
C VAL A 54 -30.58 -12.18 12.00
N TYR A 55 -29.83 -11.75 13.02
CA TYR A 55 -30.11 -12.06 14.42
C TYR A 55 -31.51 -11.61 14.86
N TYR A 56 -31.87 -10.35 14.58
CA TYR A 56 -33.18 -9.81 14.94
C TYR A 56 -34.30 -10.49 14.17
N CYS A 57 -34.17 -10.70 12.86
CA CYS A 57 -35.19 -11.38 12.05
C CYS A 57 -35.43 -12.82 12.55
N ALA A 58 -34.38 -13.57 12.85
CA ALA A 58 -34.49 -14.92 13.40
C ALA A 58 -35.24 -14.93 14.75
N ILE A 59 -34.85 -14.05 15.69
CA ILE A 59 -35.52 -13.98 17.00
C ILE A 59 -36.99 -13.54 16.88
N PHE A 60 -37.28 -12.55 16.02
CA PHE A 60 -38.65 -12.12 15.79
C PHE A 60 -39.48 -13.23 15.18
N SER A 61 -38.94 -13.98 14.22
CA SER A 61 -39.58 -15.14 13.63
C SER A 61 -39.98 -16.15 14.72
N SER A 62 -39.02 -16.62 15.53
CA SER A 62 -39.27 -17.59 16.60
C SER A 62 -40.32 -17.11 17.60
N ARG A 63 -40.25 -15.83 18.02
CA ARG A 63 -41.24 -15.24 18.93
C ARG A 63 -42.64 -15.22 18.34
N LYS A 64 -42.79 -14.93 17.05
CA LYS A 64 -44.11 -14.89 16.40
C LYS A 64 -44.69 -16.29 16.22
N PHE A 65 -43.86 -17.31 16.00
CA PHE A 65 -44.30 -18.70 16.04
C PHE A 65 -44.80 -19.13 17.43
N MET A 66 -44.08 -18.76 18.50
CA MET A 66 -44.49 -19.08 19.88
C MET A 66 -45.84 -18.45 20.27
N VAL A 67 -46.17 -17.27 19.72
CA VAL A 67 -47.45 -16.57 19.98
C VAL A 67 -48.53 -16.95 18.94
N GLY A 68 -48.32 -17.99 18.12
CA GLY A 68 -49.29 -18.47 17.14
C GLY A 68 -49.46 -17.60 15.88
N LYS A 69 -48.72 -16.49 15.74
CA LYS A 69 -48.75 -15.58 14.58
C LYS A 69 -47.91 -16.11 13.42
N LYS A 70 -48.30 -17.28 12.87
CA LYS A 70 -47.53 -18.06 11.88
C LYS A 70 -47.13 -17.26 10.62
N ARG A 71 -48.04 -16.49 10.01
CA ARG A 71 -47.74 -15.71 8.78
C ARG A 71 -46.60 -14.70 8.99
N ILE A 72 -46.64 -13.98 10.11
CA ILE A 72 -45.60 -13.00 10.46
C ILE A 72 -44.29 -13.71 10.82
N GLY A 73 -44.38 -14.86 11.50
CA GLY A 73 -43.21 -15.71 11.76
C GLY A 73 -42.50 -16.14 10.49
N VAL A 74 -43.25 -16.61 9.48
CA VAL A 74 -42.72 -16.98 8.15
C VAL A 74 -42.06 -15.78 7.47
N LEU A 75 -42.70 -14.60 7.47
CA LEU A 75 -42.13 -13.39 6.86
C LEU A 75 -40.74 -13.07 7.43
N TYR A 76 -40.59 -12.99 8.75
CA TYR A 76 -39.29 -12.72 9.37
C TYR A 76 -38.29 -13.87 9.17
N GLY A 77 -38.76 -15.11 9.06
CA GLY A 77 -37.90 -16.25 8.72
C GLY A 77 -37.31 -16.13 7.31
N VAL A 78 -38.15 -15.76 6.33
CA VAL A 78 -37.71 -15.51 4.96
C VAL A 78 -36.75 -14.32 4.88
N LEU A 79 -37.05 -13.21 5.58
CA LEU A 79 -36.13 -12.06 5.66
C LEU A 79 -34.78 -12.46 6.28
N SER A 80 -34.79 -13.23 7.36
CA SER A 80 -33.56 -13.76 7.96
C SER A 80 -32.76 -14.60 6.96
N PHE A 81 -33.43 -15.44 6.17
CA PHE A 81 -32.78 -16.25 5.15
C PHE A 81 -32.16 -15.41 4.03
N ILE A 82 -32.87 -14.38 3.54
CA ILE A 82 -32.35 -13.44 2.54
C ILE A 82 -31.11 -12.72 3.09
N PHE A 83 -31.15 -12.24 4.34
CA PHE A 83 -30.00 -11.60 4.96
C PHE A 83 -28.84 -12.57 5.18
N ILE A 84 -29.09 -13.85 5.48
CA ILE A 84 -28.03 -14.88 5.55
C ILE A 84 -27.33 -14.99 4.19
N LEU A 85 -28.07 -15.15 3.09
CA LEU A 85 -27.49 -15.27 1.75
C LEU A 85 -26.69 -14.01 1.38
N TYR A 86 -27.26 -12.83 1.60
CA TYR A 86 -26.59 -11.56 1.29
C TYR A 86 -25.35 -11.34 2.16
N SER A 87 -25.43 -11.63 3.47
CA SER A 87 -24.30 -11.51 4.38
C SER A 87 -23.18 -12.48 4.01
N GLY A 88 -23.49 -13.71 3.61
CA GLY A 88 -22.51 -14.68 3.14
C GLY A 88 -21.78 -14.19 1.89
N PHE A 89 -22.51 -13.67 0.90
CA PHE A 89 -21.92 -13.08 -0.30
C PHE A 89 -21.05 -11.85 0.03
N TYR A 90 -21.56 -10.93 0.84
CA TYR A 90 -20.85 -9.72 1.24
C TYR A 90 -19.56 -10.04 2.01
N LEU A 91 -19.63 -10.91 3.03
CA LEU A 91 -18.47 -11.32 3.82
C LEU A 91 -17.45 -12.08 2.98
N ASN A 92 -17.91 -12.91 2.03
CA ASN A 92 -17.00 -13.59 1.12
C ASN A 92 -16.24 -12.58 0.24
N LYS A 93 -16.95 -11.66 -0.40
CA LYS A 93 -16.37 -10.65 -1.29
C LYS A 93 -15.40 -9.72 -0.55
N GLU A 94 -15.79 -9.23 0.61
CA GLU A 94 -15.07 -8.17 1.33
C GLU A 94 -13.93 -8.71 2.22
N TYR A 95 -14.07 -9.91 2.79
CA TYR A 95 -13.12 -10.44 3.77
C TYR A 95 -12.49 -11.77 3.33
N ALA A 96 -13.30 -12.79 3.02
CA ALA A 96 -12.78 -14.14 2.82
C ALA A 96 -11.94 -14.26 1.54
N LYS A 97 -12.47 -13.82 0.39
CA LYS A 97 -11.76 -13.90 -0.90
C LYS A 97 -10.45 -13.12 -0.86
N PRO A 98 -10.39 -11.83 -0.44
CA PRO A 98 -9.13 -11.12 -0.34
C PRO A 98 -8.12 -11.78 0.61
N PHE A 99 -8.59 -12.38 1.71
CA PHE A 99 -7.73 -13.13 2.63
C PHE A 99 -7.12 -14.37 1.97
N PHE A 100 -7.91 -15.22 1.31
CA PHE A 100 -7.39 -16.41 0.63
C PHE A 100 -6.49 -16.06 -0.57
N ASP A 101 -6.85 -15.02 -1.32
CA ASP A 101 -6.00 -14.50 -2.41
C ASP A 101 -4.64 -14.05 -1.83
N SER A 102 -4.63 -13.35 -0.70
CA SER A 102 -3.39 -12.92 -0.04
C SER A 102 -2.53 -14.08 0.43
N LYS A 103 -3.13 -15.18 0.90
CA LYS A 103 -2.39 -16.40 1.28
C LYS A 103 -1.78 -17.09 0.07
N THR A 104 -2.49 -17.09 -1.05
CA THR A 104 -1.98 -17.61 -2.33
C THR A 104 -0.78 -16.79 -2.79
N VAL A 105 -0.88 -15.46 -2.76
CA VAL A 105 0.22 -14.56 -3.12
C VAL A 105 1.39 -14.69 -2.14
N ALA A 106 1.15 -14.83 -0.84
CA ALA A 106 2.20 -15.09 0.15
C ALA A 106 2.95 -16.40 -0.14
N ALA A 107 2.26 -17.45 -0.59
CA ALA A 107 2.88 -18.71 -0.98
C ALA A 107 3.74 -18.56 -2.26
N VAL A 108 3.35 -17.71 -3.20
CA VAL A 108 4.16 -17.37 -4.39
C VAL A 108 5.38 -16.53 -4.01
N ILE A 109 5.24 -15.63 -3.03
CA ILE A 109 6.32 -14.74 -2.58
C ILE A 109 7.37 -15.47 -1.74
N ALA A 110 6.97 -16.40 -0.88
CA ALA A 110 7.88 -17.11 0.04
C ALA A 110 9.17 -17.65 -0.63
N PRO A 111 9.12 -18.36 -1.77
CA PRO A 111 10.31 -18.88 -2.43
C PRO A 111 11.17 -17.81 -3.12
N ILE A 112 10.66 -16.59 -3.36
CA ILE A 112 11.36 -15.53 -4.10
C ILE A 112 12.69 -15.19 -3.44
N SER A 113 12.79 -15.26 -2.11
CA SER A 113 14.03 -14.98 -1.36
C SER A 113 15.19 -15.94 -1.67
N HIS A 114 14.91 -17.09 -2.27
CA HIS A 114 15.90 -18.13 -2.59
C HIS A 114 16.06 -18.39 -4.10
N MET A 115 15.32 -17.66 -4.96
CA MET A 115 15.47 -17.80 -6.41
C MET A 115 16.86 -17.38 -6.88
N ASN A 116 17.36 -18.07 -7.90
CA ASN A 116 18.54 -17.65 -8.65
C ASN A 116 18.18 -16.56 -9.67
N HIS A 117 19.20 -15.88 -10.21
CA HIS A 117 19.02 -14.79 -11.19
C HIS A 117 18.28 -15.22 -12.46
N THR A 118 18.45 -16.46 -12.92
CA THR A 118 17.74 -16.96 -14.11
C THR A 118 16.23 -17.03 -13.88
N LEU A 119 15.79 -17.53 -12.72
CA LEU A 119 14.38 -17.60 -12.35
C LEU A 119 13.81 -16.20 -12.09
N ILE A 120 14.59 -15.30 -11.49
CA ILE A 120 14.21 -13.89 -11.30
C ILE A 120 13.93 -13.24 -12.66
N ASP A 121 14.82 -13.43 -13.64
CA ASP A 121 14.68 -12.85 -14.97
C ASP A 121 13.43 -13.36 -15.71
N GLN A 122 13.19 -14.68 -15.62
CA GLN A 122 11.98 -15.30 -16.14
C GLN A 122 10.72 -14.75 -15.47
N LEU A 123 10.76 -14.55 -14.14
CA LEU A 123 9.64 -14.02 -13.37
C LEU A 123 9.32 -12.57 -13.76
N ILE A 124 10.35 -11.71 -13.87
CA ILE A 124 10.18 -10.31 -14.30
C ILE A 124 9.60 -10.24 -15.72
N THR A 125 10.08 -11.09 -16.62
CA THR A 125 9.61 -11.14 -18.00
C THR A 125 8.17 -11.64 -18.11
N ARG A 126 7.79 -12.61 -17.26
CA ARG A 126 6.43 -13.15 -17.21
C ARG A 126 5.47 -12.22 -16.46
N TYR A 127 5.95 -11.34 -15.60
CA TYR A 127 5.12 -10.51 -14.72
C TYR A 127 3.93 -9.83 -15.42
N PRO A 128 4.09 -9.16 -16.59
CA PRO A 128 2.97 -8.48 -17.26
C PRO A 128 1.86 -9.42 -17.73
N SER A 129 2.18 -10.71 -17.93
CA SER A 129 1.23 -11.74 -18.36
C SER A 129 0.53 -12.46 -17.20
N LEU A 130 0.95 -12.18 -15.95
CA LEU A 130 0.33 -12.81 -14.80
C LEU A 130 -1.12 -12.32 -14.63
N PRO A 131 -2.06 -13.19 -14.21
CA PRO A 131 -3.43 -12.79 -13.98
C PRO A 131 -3.49 -11.56 -13.08
N GLU A 132 -4.39 -10.63 -13.40
CA GLU A 132 -4.73 -9.52 -12.53
C GLU A 132 -5.48 -10.06 -11.30
N SER A 133 -4.78 -10.71 -10.36
CA SER A 133 -5.34 -11.12 -9.08
C SER A 133 -5.50 -9.89 -8.16
N GLY A 134 -6.19 -8.85 -8.66
CA GLY A 134 -6.20 -7.50 -8.08
C GLY A 134 -4.81 -6.90 -7.94
N ASN A 135 -4.71 -5.82 -7.16
CA ASN A 135 -3.46 -5.13 -6.80
C ASN A 135 -2.48 -6.00 -5.98
N GLN A 136 -2.58 -7.34 -6.04
CA GLN A 136 -1.76 -8.24 -5.25
C GLN A 136 -0.54 -8.79 -6.01
N ARG A 137 -0.58 -8.89 -7.36
CA ARG A 137 0.60 -9.35 -8.13
C ARG A 137 1.81 -8.43 -7.91
N ILE A 138 1.57 -7.14 -7.68
CA ILE A 138 2.61 -6.14 -7.43
C ILE A 138 3.48 -6.47 -6.21
N PHE A 139 2.95 -7.24 -5.25
CA PHE A 139 3.73 -7.70 -4.09
C PHE A 139 4.83 -8.70 -4.48
N ILE A 140 4.75 -9.32 -5.66
CA ILE A 140 5.85 -10.11 -6.23
C ILE A 140 7.05 -9.20 -6.51
N LEU A 141 6.83 -8.05 -7.16
CA LEU A 141 7.89 -7.06 -7.41
C LEU A 141 8.39 -6.45 -6.09
N ASN A 142 7.49 -6.14 -5.15
CA ASN A 142 7.89 -5.70 -3.80
C ASN A 142 8.85 -6.71 -3.15
N ALA A 143 8.50 -8.00 -3.18
CA ALA A 143 9.32 -9.05 -2.59
C ALA A 143 10.67 -9.23 -3.30
N LEU A 144 10.71 -9.10 -4.62
CA LEU A 144 11.98 -9.09 -5.37
C LEU A 144 12.88 -7.95 -4.87
N LEU A 145 12.33 -6.74 -4.73
CA LEU A 145 13.08 -5.54 -4.32
C LEU A 145 13.51 -5.53 -2.84
N GLU A 146 13.04 -6.47 -2.03
CA GLU A 146 13.58 -6.69 -0.68
C GLU A 146 14.92 -7.42 -0.66
N ARG A 147 15.32 -7.99 -1.80
CA ARG A 147 16.59 -8.70 -1.95
C ARG A 147 17.71 -7.73 -2.27
N ASN A 148 18.81 -7.82 -1.54
CA ASN A 148 19.98 -6.95 -1.75
C ASN A 148 20.88 -7.37 -2.92
N ASP A 149 20.63 -8.54 -3.52
CA ASP A 149 21.47 -9.14 -4.55
C ASP A 149 20.97 -8.89 -5.98
N LEU A 150 19.82 -8.22 -6.16
CA LEU A 150 19.35 -7.82 -7.48
C LEU A 150 20.40 -6.99 -8.23
N ASN A 151 20.66 -7.36 -9.48
CA ASN A 151 21.59 -6.64 -10.34
C ASN A 151 20.91 -5.45 -11.03
N ALA A 152 21.72 -4.54 -11.59
CA ALA A 152 21.22 -3.34 -12.25
C ALA A 152 20.29 -3.63 -13.44
N VAL A 153 20.55 -4.71 -14.18
CA VAL A 153 19.74 -5.10 -15.35
C VAL A 153 18.34 -5.56 -14.92
N GLU A 154 18.24 -6.35 -13.85
CA GLU A 154 16.96 -6.78 -13.27
C GLU A 154 16.16 -5.56 -12.77
N LEU A 155 16.82 -4.62 -12.09
CA LEU A 155 16.20 -3.39 -11.62
C LEU A 155 15.71 -2.50 -12.76
N ASP A 156 16.49 -2.38 -13.84
CA ASP A 156 16.10 -1.63 -15.04
C ASP A 156 14.88 -2.27 -15.73
N LYS A 157 14.86 -3.61 -15.83
CA LYS A 157 13.69 -4.34 -16.34
C LYS A 157 12.46 -4.07 -15.49
N ILE A 158 12.56 -4.13 -14.15
CA ILE A 158 11.44 -3.83 -13.24
C ILE A 158 10.96 -2.39 -13.41
N ALA A 159 11.87 -1.42 -13.48
CA ALA A 159 11.52 0.00 -13.67
C ALA A 159 10.74 0.26 -14.96
N ARG A 160 11.00 -0.53 -16.02
CA ARG A 160 10.41 -0.36 -17.35
C ARG A 160 9.17 -1.23 -17.60
N ILE A 161 8.66 -1.92 -16.59
CA ILE A 161 7.41 -2.67 -16.69
C ILE A 161 6.28 -1.70 -17.04
N GLN A 162 5.54 -1.99 -18.11
CA GLN A 162 4.37 -1.21 -18.52
C GLN A 162 3.13 -1.57 -17.69
N ASP A 163 3.20 -1.33 -16.39
CA ASP A 163 2.10 -1.55 -15.43
C ASP A 163 1.96 -0.29 -14.58
N PRO A 164 0.89 0.51 -14.72
CA PRO A 164 0.72 1.75 -13.96
C PRO A 164 0.79 1.54 -12.44
N SER A 165 0.44 0.36 -11.95
CA SER A 165 0.46 0.05 -10.52
C SER A 165 1.86 0.05 -9.90
N ILE A 166 2.94 0.06 -10.70
CA ILE A 166 4.31 0.22 -10.18
C ILE A 166 4.54 1.59 -9.53
N HIS A 167 3.76 2.59 -9.91
CA HIS A 167 3.81 3.96 -9.38
C HIS A 167 2.88 4.14 -8.18
N ASP A 168 1.94 3.22 -7.98
CA ASP A 168 0.98 3.32 -6.89
C ASP A 168 1.60 2.94 -5.55
N LYS A 169 1.13 3.66 -4.51
CA LYS A 169 1.50 3.35 -3.14
C LYS A 169 1.01 1.95 -2.76
N LEU A 170 1.89 1.13 -2.22
CA LEU A 170 1.53 -0.22 -1.81
C LEU A 170 0.81 -0.20 -0.45
N TYR A 171 -0.33 -0.89 -0.39
CA TYR A 171 -1.09 -1.12 0.84
C TYR A 171 -1.48 -2.59 0.94
N SER A 172 -1.17 -3.22 2.07
CA SER A 172 -1.59 -4.58 2.35
C SER A 172 -2.20 -4.69 3.74
N ARG A 173 -3.47 -5.12 3.78
CA ARG A 173 -4.15 -5.56 5.00
C ARG A 173 -3.56 -6.84 5.59
N TYR A 174 -2.90 -7.64 4.77
CA TYR A 174 -2.51 -9.02 5.09
C TYR A 174 -1.00 -9.23 5.22
N GLY A 175 -0.24 -8.14 5.41
CA GLY A 175 1.20 -8.22 5.68
C GLY A 175 2.07 -8.58 4.47
N LEU A 176 1.59 -8.33 3.24
CA LEU A 176 2.36 -8.62 2.01
C LEU A 176 3.47 -7.58 1.72
N LEU A 177 3.59 -6.54 2.55
CA LEU A 177 4.57 -5.47 2.38
C LEU A 177 5.98 -5.85 2.87
N GLY A 178 6.11 -6.91 3.67
CA GLY A 178 7.41 -7.34 4.23
C GLY A 178 8.19 -6.19 4.90
N LYS A 179 9.36 -5.85 4.35
CA LYS A 179 10.21 -4.75 4.85
C LYS A 179 9.73 -3.36 4.40
N ASN A 180 8.88 -3.26 3.37
CA ASN A 180 8.34 -2.01 2.85
C ASN A 180 7.20 -1.44 3.73
N ARG A 181 7.49 -1.17 5.01
CA ARG A 181 6.52 -0.70 6.00
C ARG A 181 5.95 0.70 5.73
N LYS A 182 6.62 1.47 4.86
CA LYS A 182 6.15 2.79 4.39
C LYS A 182 5.15 2.69 3.23
N GLY A 183 4.98 1.50 2.66
CA GLY A 183 4.14 1.28 1.49
C GLY A 183 4.67 2.02 0.26
N LEU A 184 5.98 2.11 0.08
CA LEU A 184 6.56 2.76 -1.09
C LEU A 184 6.09 2.04 -2.36
N SER A 185 5.87 2.80 -3.43
CA SER A 185 5.60 2.23 -4.75
C SER A 185 6.81 1.43 -5.25
N VAL A 186 6.58 0.49 -6.17
CA VAL A 186 7.66 -0.34 -6.74
C VAL A 186 8.71 0.54 -7.42
N ALA A 187 8.30 1.56 -8.17
CA ALA A 187 9.22 2.50 -8.80
C ALA A 187 10.12 3.21 -7.78
N ARG A 188 9.58 3.59 -6.62
CA ARG A 188 10.36 4.20 -5.53
C ARG A 188 11.30 3.20 -4.87
N LEU A 189 10.89 1.95 -4.72
CA LEU A 189 11.77 0.89 -4.23
C LEU A 189 12.96 0.67 -5.17
N VAL A 190 12.73 0.64 -6.49
CA VAL A 190 13.82 0.57 -7.49
C VAL A 190 14.75 1.78 -7.36
N ALA A 191 14.19 3.00 -7.31
CA ALA A 191 14.98 4.23 -7.19
C ALA A 191 15.82 4.30 -5.89
N LEU A 192 15.43 3.57 -4.83
CA LEU A 192 16.16 3.53 -3.56
C LEU A 192 17.05 2.28 -3.41
N HIS A 193 17.04 1.38 -4.39
CA HIS A 193 17.79 0.14 -4.31
C HIS A 193 19.30 0.40 -4.42
N PRO A 194 20.16 -0.20 -3.57
CA PRO A 194 21.60 0.08 -3.56
C PRO A 194 22.30 -0.25 -4.88
N ASN A 195 21.78 -1.19 -5.66
CA ASN A 195 22.37 -1.65 -6.92
C ASN A 195 21.76 -1.00 -8.17
N VAL A 196 20.85 -0.01 -8.02
CA VAL A 196 20.28 0.68 -9.19
C VAL A 196 21.37 1.46 -9.95
N ASP A 197 21.24 1.53 -11.26
CA ASP A 197 22.16 2.27 -12.13
C ASP A 197 21.64 3.67 -12.47
N SER A 198 22.57 4.54 -12.85
CA SER A 198 22.29 5.93 -13.18
C SER A 198 21.35 6.09 -14.39
N SER A 199 21.39 5.18 -15.37
CA SER A 199 20.50 5.17 -16.53
C SER A 199 19.05 4.91 -16.13
N THR A 200 18.81 3.95 -15.24
CA THR A 200 17.50 3.64 -14.68
C THR A 200 16.97 4.80 -13.84
N LEU A 201 17.83 5.45 -13.04
CA LEU A 201 17.47 6.64 -12.26
C LEU A 201 17.07 7.81 -13.18
N SER A 202 17.79 8.05 -14.26
CA SER A 202 17.44 9.08 -15.25
C SER A 202 16.06 8.81 -15.87
N PHE A 203 15.80 7.56 -16.28
CA PHE A 203 14.49 7.16 -16.79
C PHE A 203 13.36 7.39 -15.76
N LEU A 204 13.55 6.96 -14.51
CA LEU A 204 12.56 7.16 -13.45
C LEU A 204 12.35 8.66 -13.12
N GLY A 205 13.39 9.50 -13.24
CA GLY A 205 13.31 10.95 -13.05
C GLY A 205 12.53 11.68 -14.14
N GLU A 206 12.28 11.05 -15.28
CA GLU A 206 11.43 11.59 -16.33
C GLU A 206 9.94 11.48 -15.99
N MET A 207 9.55 10.46 -15.22
CA MET A 207 8.18 10.19 -14.82
C MET A 207 7.60 11.35 -13.99
N ASN A 208 6.36 11.73 -14.27
CA ASN A 208 5.69 12.85 -13.59
C ASN A 208 5.08 12.43 -12.24
N GLU A 209 5.92 12.00 -11.31
CA GLU A 209 5.52 11.55 -9.97
C GLU A 209 6.45 12.19 -8.91
N PRO A 210 6.01 13.24 -8.18
CA PRO A 210 6.88 14.02 -7.30
C PRO A 210 7.61 13.21 -6.20
N TYR A 211 6.94 12.20 -5.64
CA TYR A 211 7.57 11.32 -4.63
C TYR A 211 8.67 10.43 -5.22
N LEU A 212 8.48 9.95 -6.45
CA LEU A 212 9.50 9.20 -7.18
C LEU A 212 10.65 10.11 -7.56
N GLN A 213 10.36 11.27 -8.14
CA GLN A 213 11.36 12.28 -8.51
C GLN A 213 12.20 12.74 -7.30
N GLY A 214 11.60 12.93 -6.13
CA GLY A 214 12.34 13.20 -4.89
C GLY A 214 13.22 12.04 -4.44
N SER A 215 12.76 10.79 -4.61
CA SER A 215 13.55 9.59 -4.29
C SER A 215 14.74 9.44 -5.26
N VAL A 216 14.54 9.72 -6.55
CA VAL A 216 15.60 9.78 -7.56
C VAL A 216 16.58 10.90 -7.23
N ALA A 217 16.11 12.12 -6.97
CA ALA A 217 16.97 13.25 -6.64
C ALA A 217 17.84 12.99 -5.39
N GLY A 218 17.31 12.28 -4.40
CA GLY A 218 18.03 11.90 -3.18
C GLY A 218 19.01 10.73 -3.34
N ASN A 219 18.99 9.99 -4.46
CA ASN A 219 19.88 8.86 -4.65
C ASN A 219 21.30 9.34 -5.04
N PRO A 220 22.37 8.94 -4.32
CA PRO A 220 23.74 9.37 -4.62
C PRO A 220 24.25 8.95 -6.00
N LYS A 221 23.64 7.95 -6.65
CA LYS A 221 24.00 7.52 -8.00
C LYS A 221 23.33 8.33 -9.11
N THR A 222 22.45 9.27 -8.76
CA THR A 222 21.77 10.11 -9.76
C THR A 222 22.76 11.08 -10.38
N PRO A 223 22.89 11.11 -11.72
CA PRO A 223 23.81 12.01 -12.42
C PRO A 223 23.49 13.48 -12.20
N ALA A 224 24.52 14.33 -12.20
CA ALA A 224 24.37 15.78 -12.06
C ALA A 224 23.38 16.39 -13.08
N ALA A 225 23.43 15.96 -14.34
CA ALA A 225 22.50 16.41 -15.38
C ALA A 225 21.04 16.10 -15.04
N SER A 226 20.77 14.92 -14.47
CA SER A 226 19.43 14.51 -14.02
C SER A 226 18.98 15.32 -12.80
N LEU A 227 19.90 15.65 -11.88
CA LEU A 227 19.63 16.53 -10.73
C LEU A 227 19.27 17.95 -11.18
N GLU A 228 19.98 18.49 -12.17
CA GLU A 228 19.66 19.80 -12.77
C GLU A 228 18.29 19.80 -13.43
N ALA A 229 17.97 18.78 -14.23
CA ALA A 229 16.66 18.64 -14.87
C ALA A 229 15.52 18.54 -13.83
N LEU A 230 15.70 17.73 -12.78
CA LEU A 230 14.76 17.60 -11.68
C LEU A 230 14.59 18.93 -10.92
N TYR A 231 15.67 19.67 -10.73
CA TYR A 231 15.61 20.98 -10.11
C TYR A 231 14.76 21.96 -10.92
N GLN A 232 14.94 22.02 -12.25
CA GLN A 232 14.10 22.87 -13.10
C GLN A 232 12.63 22.46 -13.05
N LYS A 233 12.33 21.15 -13.09
CA LYS A 233 10.96 20.65 -12.90
C LYS A 233 10.36 21.06 -11.55
N SER A 234 11.18 21.14 -10.50
CA SER A 234 10.72 21.51 -9.16
C SER A 234 10.26 22.97 -9.03
N LYS A 235 10.80 23.90 -9.84
CA LYS A 235 10.45 25.33 -9.73
C LYS A 235 9.00 25.63 -10.14
N ASN A 236 8.48 24.85 -11.09
CA ASN A 236 7.17 25.06 -11.70
C ASN A 236 6.11 24.06 -11.23
N ASN A 237 6.37 23.33 -10.13
CA ASN A 237 5.47 22.30 -9.62
C ASN A 237 5.08 22.60 -8.17
N LYS A 238 3.79 22.54 -7.86
CA LYS A 238 3.25 22.71 -6.50
C LYS A 238 3.88 21.70 -5.51
N ASP A 239 4.16 20.49 -5.99
CA ASP A 239 4.81 19.43 -5.21
C ASP A 239 6.33 19.40 -5.40
N GLY A 240 6.91 20.45 -6.00
CA GLY A 240 8.33 20.59 -6.26
C GLY A 240 9.19 20.53 -5.00
N TYR A 241 8.64 20.88 -3.83
CA TYR A 241 9.34 20.75 -2.55
C TYR A 241 9.81 19.31 -2.27
N LEU A 242 9.07 18.29 -2.73
CA LEU A 242 9.48 16.88 -2.57
C LEU A 242 10.77 16.57 -3.36
N ILE A 243 10.91 17.17 -4.54
CA ILE A 243 12.10 17.05 -5.37
C ILE A 243 13.26 17.80 -4.73
N GLN A 244 13.01 19.02 -4.26
CA GLN A 244 14.00 19.85 -3.57
C GLN A 244 14.52 19.16 -2.31
N TRP A 245 13.66 18.49 -1.53
CA TRP A 245 14.08 17.67 -0.40
C TRP A 245 15.03 16.55 -0.83
N GLY A 246 14.78 15.88 -1.96
CA GLY A 246 15.73 14.91 -2.52
C GLY A 246 17.07 15.56 -2.86
N LEU A 247 17.05 16.67 -3.58
CA LEU A 247 18.26 17.40 -4.01
C LEU A 247 19.12 17.82 -2.83
N VAL A 248 18.53 18.37 -1.76
CA VAL A 248 19.31 18.83 -0.61
C VAL A 248 19.89 17.70 0.23
N HIS A 249 19.44 16.45 0.07
CA HIS A 249 20.05 15.29 0.75
C HIS A 249 21.04 14.53 -0.14
N ASN A 250 21.29 15.01 -1.36
CA ASN A 250 22.25 14.40 -2.28
C ASN A 250 23.53 15.23 -2.35
N LYS A 251 24.65 14.61 -1.96
CA LYS A 251 25.98 15.25 -1.96
C LYS A 251 26.50 15.57 -3.36
N HIS A 252 25.95 14.95 -4.40
CA HIS A 252 26.30 15.22 -5.80
C HIS A 252 25.43 16.32 -6.42
N THR A 253 24.47 16.88 -5.68
CA THR A 253 23.72 18.05 -6.15
C THR A 253 24.68 19.22 -6.41
N PRO A 254 24.62 19.84 -7.60
CA PRO A 254 25.48 20.98 -7.92
C PRO A 254 25.43 22.07 -6.86
N VAL A 255 26.61 22.58 -6.47
CA VAL A 255 26.76 23.61 -5.43
C VAL A 255 25.95 24.87 -5.75
N ALA A 256 25.80 25.22 -7.02
CA ALA A 256 24.97 26.35 -7.45
C ALA A 256 23.48 26.15 -7.06
N ILE A 257 22.94 24.96 -7.27
CA ILE A 257 21.57 24.60 -6.89
C ILE A 257 21.43 24.64 -5.37
N LEU A 258 22.37 24.07 -4.63
CA LEU A 258 22.32 24.09 -3.16
C LEU A 258 22.37 25.52 -2.60
N LYS A 259 23.17 26.43 -3.20
CA LYS A 259 23.18 27.85 -2.82
C LYS A 259 21.82 28.50 -3.05
N GLU A 260 21.17 28.24 -4.18
CA GLU A 260 19.83 28.76 -4.44
C GLU A 260 18.80 28.19 -3.43
N LEU A 261 18.85 26.89 -3.16
CA LEU A 261 17.96 26.22 -2.20
C LEU A 261 18.19 26.68 -0.75
N SER A 262 19.39 27.14 -0.39
CA SER A 262 19.68 27.74 0.94
C SER A 262 18.96 29.07 1.19
N LEU A 263 18.43 29.68 0.13
CA LEU A 263 17.61 30.89 0.19
C LEU A 263 16.11 30.58 0.13
N SER A 264 15.72 29.29 0.08
CA SER A 264 14.32 28.88 0.05
C SER A 264 13.55 29.34 1.29
N SER A 265 12.27 29.68 1.08
CA SER A 265 11.34 29.98 2.18
C SER A 265 10.91 28.71 2.94
N ASP A 266 11.02 27.53 2.32
CA ASP A 266 10.80 26.26 2.99
C ASP A 266 11.96 25.94 3.94
N ARG A 267 11.66 25.88 5.24
CA ARG A 267 12.66 25.70 6.29
C ARG A 267 13.43 24.38 6.16
N TYR A 268 12.79 23.32 5.70
CA TYR A 268 13.43 22.02 5.52
C TYR A 268 14.42 22.05 4.36
N THR A 269 14.00 22.59 3.22
CA THR A 269 14.85 22.79 2.04
C THR A 269 16.05 23.68 2.37
N LYS A 270 15.81 24.83 3.00
CA LYS A 270 16.88 25.75 3.40
C LYS A 270 17.92 25.08 4.29
N ARG A 271 17.47 24.44 5.38
CA ARG A 271 18.36 23.78 6.34
C ARG A 271 19.13 22.63 5.69
N GLY A 272 18.45 21.77 4.93
CA GLY A 272 19.09 20.66 4.24
C GLY A 272 20.16 21.14 3.25
N ALA A 273 19.88 22.23 2.53
CA ALA A 273 20.85 22.81 1.60
C ALA A 273 22.09 23.35 2.32
N GLU A 274 21.90 24.07 3.43
CA GLU A 274 22.99 24.58 4.27
C GLU A 274 23.85 23.45 4.86
N GLU A 275 23.23 22.36 5.32
CA GLU A 275 23.91 21.18 5.87
C GLU A 275 24.72 20.46 4.78
N THR A 276 24.13 20.24 3.61
CA THR A 276 24.83 19.56 2.51
C THR A 276 25.96 20.41 1.94
N LEU A 277 25.79 21.73 1.83
CA LEU A 277 26.87 22.66 1.46
C LEU A 277 28.06 22.60 2.43
N LYS A 278 27.83 22.37 3.72
CA LYS A 278 28.92 22.18 4.70
C LYS A 278 29.62 20.85 4.51
N SER A 279 28.94 19.82 4.02
CA SER A 279 29.49 18.47 3.85
C SER A 279 30.25 18.26 2.53
N VAL A 280 30.03 19.13 1.53
CA VAL A 280 30.67 19.07 0.20
C VAL A 280 31.91 19.98 0.13
N LYS A 281 32.10 20.85 1.13
CA LYS A 281 33.33 21.64 1.33
C LYS A 281 34.39 20.82 2.04
#